data_AF-A0A6B0X6I3-F1
#
_entry.id   AF-A0A6B0X6I3-F1
#
_cell.length_a   1.000
_cell.length_b   1.000
_cell.length_c   1.000
_cell.angle_alpha   90.00
_cell.angle_beta   90.00
_cell.angle_gamma   90.00
#
_symmetry.space_group_name_H-M   'P 1'
#
loop_
_entity.id
_entity.type
_entity.pdbx_description
1 polymer ?
#
loop_
_entity_poly.entity_id
_entity_poly.type
_entity_poly.pdbx_seq_one_letter_code
_entity_poly.pdbx_strand_id
1 'polypeptide(L)'
;MAFAFSDQHIDEYRTQGYTVFRQLLPPSLVADLRRVCDEARDLARQQRGPQAQRLQPMADFPLDQQPFIDYAELPALNDALHRLLAPDFRVGGPQVMGVLFEPAESPWCTHWHRDWRDNMPGLELARWDEHFADDRYFNQVNCALYADSCTWVVPGSHLRRDLPCEAARFPDRPIAKPDFEGQSATERESSCREYAQSMPGAQQLFLDSGDFCLYRNTLWHIGSYVPYAKRGTLHDAVDTDEFAAWRGETLRLVQERQAAGHGMENPNHG
;
A
#
# COMPACT_ATOMS: atom_id res chain seq x y z
N MET A 1 -19.05 10.32 -14.10
CA MET A 1 -20.01 9.29 -14.58
C MET A 1 -20.19 8.29 -13.46
N ALA A 2 -21.21 7.43 -13.50
CA ALA A 2 -21.24 6.31 -12.55
C ALA A 2 -20.11 5.32 -12.90
N PHE A 3 -19.51 4.68 -11.88
CA PHE A 3 -18.51 3.63 -12.08
C PHE A 3 -19.05 2.52 -12.97
N ALA A 4 -18.18 2.00 -13.84
CA ALA A 4 -18.47 0.84 -14.68
C ALA A 4 -17.23 -0.06 -14.76
N PHE A 5 -17.41 -1.35 -14.46
CA PHE A 5 -16.37 -2.35 -14.65
C PHE A 5 -16.22 -2.70 -16.13
N SER A 6 -14.98 -2.87 -16.59
CA SER A 6 -14.64 -3.31 -17.94
C SER A 6 -13.50 -4.35 -17.93
N ASP A 7 -13.34 -5.06 -19.05
CA ASP A 7 -12.26 -6.04 -19.23
C ASP A 7 -10.87 -5.41 -19.13
N GLN A 8 -10.75 -4.10 -19.38
CA GLN A 8 -9.51 -3.35 -19.16
C GLN A 8 -9.01 -3.50 -17.71
N HIS A 9 -9.91 -3.55 -16.72
CA HIS A 9 -9.48 -3.72 -15.33
C HIS A 9 -8.84 -5.10 -15.10
N ILE A 10 -9.34 -6.13 -15.79
CA ILE A 10 -8.77 -7.47 -15.74
C ILE A 10 -7.39 -7.43 -16.40
N ASP A 11 -7.29 -6.91 -17.61
CA ASP A 11 -6.03 -6.85 -18.35
C ASP A 11 -4.95 -6.05 -17.60
N GLU A 12 -5.29 -4.88 -17.06
CA GLU A 12 -4.39 -4.05 -16.27
C GLU A 12 -3.91 -4.77 -15.01
N TYR A 13 -4.82 -5.32 -14.21
CA TYR A 13 -4.43 -6.01 -12.98
C TYR A 13 -3.53 -7.21 -13.27
N ARG A 14 -3.85 -7.98 -14.31
CA ARG A 14 -3.08 -9.18 -14.69
C ARG A 14 -1.71 -8.82 -15.26
N THR A 15 -1.60 -7.78 -16.08
CA THR A 15 -0.36 -7.44 -16.81
C THR A 15 0.51 -6.39 -16.11
N GLN A 16 -0.11 -5.40 -15.46
CA GLN A 16 0.56 -4.29 -14.77
C GLN A 16 0.69 -4.52 -13.26
N GLY A 17 -0.14 -5.40 -12.69
CA GLY A 17 -0.14 -5.70 -11.26
C GLY A 17 -1.02 -4.79 -10.44
N TYR A 18 -1.69 -3.84 -11.10
CA TYR A 18 -2.67 -2.95 -10.48
C TYR A 18 -3.74 -2.57 -11.50
N THR A 19 -4.91 -2.16 -11.00
CA THR A 19 -5.92 -1.46 -11.79
C THR A 19 -6.61 -0.42 -10.92
N VAL A 20 -7.17 0.61 -11.55
CA VAL A 20 -7.88 1.69 -10.86
C VAL A 20 -9.34 1.71 -11.28
N PHE A 21 -10.23 1.40 -10.33
CA PHE A 21 -11.65 1.60 -10.48
C PHE A 21 -11.98 3.07 -10.27
N ARG A 22 -12.17 3.80 -11.38
CA ARG A 22 -12.40 5.24 -11.36
C ARG A 22 -13.79 5.58 -10.83
N GLN A 23 -13.86 6.57 -9.92
CA GLN A 23 -15.11 7.08 -9.34
C GLN A 23 -15.98 5.97 -8.70
N LEU A 24 -15.35 4.96 -8.09
CA LEU A 24 -16.03 3.83 -7.47
C LEU A 24 -16.86 4.25 -6.26
N LEU A 25 -16.29 5.10 -5.39
CA LEU A 25 -16.99 5.56 -4.19
C LEU A 25 -17.96 6.69 -4.53
N PRO A 26 -19.21 6.64 -4.02
CA PRO A 26 -20.14 7.74 -4.17
C PRO A 26 -19.67 8.98 -3.39
N PRO A 27 -19.93 10.21 -3.88
CA PRO A 27 -19.47 11.43 -3.23
C PRO A 27 -19.90 11.59 -1.76
N SER A 28 -21.07 11.05 -1.38
CA SER A 28 -21.56 11.07 0.00
C SER A 28 -20.65 10.27 0.92
N LEU A 29 -20.31 9.03 0.54
CA LEU A 29 -19.43 8.17 1.30
C LEU A 29 -18.01 8.76 1.39
N VAL A 30 -17.52 9.38 0.31
CA VAL A 30 -16.25 10.12 0.35
C VAL A 30 -16.30 11.25 1.38
N ALA A 31 -17.41 12.00 1.47
CA ALA A 31 -17.54 13.08 2.44
C ALA A 31 -17.52 12.55 3.89
N ASP A 32 -18.21 11.45 4.17
CA ASP A 32 -18.23 10.83 5.49
C ASP A 32 -16.86 10.26 5.88
N LEU A 33 -16.19 9.57 4.95
CA LEU A 33 -14.83 9.06 5.14
C LEU A 33 -13.82 10.20 5.37
N ARG A 34 -13.90 11.31 4.63
CA ARG A 34 -13.02 12.47 4.82
C ARG A 34 -13.13 13.03 6.24
N ARG A 35 -14.34 13.13 6.78
CA ARG A 35 -14.57 13.63 8.14
C ARG A 35 -13.83 12.76 9.17
N VAL A 36 -14.08 11.44 9.16
CA VAL A 36 -13.45 10.52 10.13
C VAL A 36 -11.94 10.37 9.91
N CYS A 37 -11.46 10.48 8.66
CA CYS A 37 -10.03 10.47 8.36
C CYS A 37 -9.32 11.74 8.80
N ASP A 38 -9.98 12.91 8.78
CA ASP A 38 -9.41 14.14 9.33
C ASP A 38 -9.23 14.02 10.86
N GLU A 39 -10.20 13.44 11.57
CA GLU A 39 -10.09 13.11 13.00
C GLU A 39 -8.96 12.10 13.28
N ALA A 40 -8.86 11.05 12.45
CA ALA A 40 -7.80 10.05 12.52
C ALA A 40 -6.40 10.67 12.35
N ARG A 41 -6.26 11.63 11.43
CA ARG A 41 -4.99 12.34 11.18
C ARG A 41 -4.58 13.16 12.41
N ASP A 42 -5.52 13.86 13.02
CA ASP A 42 -5.26 14.65 14.22
C ASP A 42 -4.83 13.73 15.38
N LEU A 43 -5.49 12.59 15.55
CA LEU A 43 -5.11 11.58 16.54
C LEU A 43 -3.71 11.01 16.28
N ALA A 44 -3.39 10.69 15.02
CA ALA A 44 -2.08 10.18 14.64
C ALA A 44 -0.97 11.19 14.97
N ARG A 45 -1.20 12.48 14.70
CA ARG A 45 -0.26 13.57 14.99
C ARG A 45 -0.13 13.85 16.48
N GLN A 46 -1.20 13.72 17.25
CA GLN A 46 -1.14 13.81 18.72
C GLN A 46 -0.28 12.68 19.32
N GLN A 47 -0.39 11.46 18.79
CA GLN A 47 0.33 10.30 19.34
C GLN A 47 1.79 10.21 18.90
N ARG A 48 2.08 10.53 17.63
CA ARG A 48 3.40 10.28 17.01
C ARG A 48 4.06 11.54 16.45
N GLY A 49 3.46 12.70 16.65
CA GLY A 49 3.98 13.98 16.20
C GLY A 49 3.61 14.33 14.76
N PRO A 50 4.00 15.54 14.31
CA PRO A 50 3.56 16.15 13.06
C PRO A 50 3.91 15.35 11.80
N GLN A 51 4.94 14.50 11.85
CA GLN A 51 5.36 13.66 10.74
C GLN A 51 4.64 12.31 10.63
N ALA A 52 3.61 12.03 11.44
CA ALA A 52 2.83 10.80 11.30
C ALA A 52 2.15 10.72 9.92
N GLN A 53 2.38 9.63 9.16
CA GLN A 53 1.80 9.44 7.82
C GLN A 53 0.79 8.28 7.72
N ARG A 54 0.50 7.59 8.84
CA ARG A 54 -0.35 6.39 8.84
C ARG A 54 -0.99 6.17 10.19
N LEU A 55 -2.27 5.83 10.28
CA LEU A 55 -2.92 5.29 11.48
C LEU A 55 -3.58 3.94 11.13
N GLN A 56 -3.28 2.88 11.89
CA GLN A 56 -3.73 1.51 11.58
C GLN A 56 -3.51 0.57 12.78
N PRO A 57 -4.40 -0.41 13.01
CA PRO A 57 -5.71 -0.62 12.37
C PRO A 57 -6.76 0.37 12.87
N MET A 58 -7.74 0.72 12.02
CA MET A 58 -8.74 1.75 12.36
C MET A 58 -9.66 1.36 13.53
N ALA A 59 -9.90 0.06 13.73
CA ALA A 59 -10.72 -0.46 14.82
C ALA A 59 -10.15 -0.18 16.22
N ASP A 60 -8.84 0.08 16.33
CA ASP A 60 -8.18 0.32 17.62
C ASP A 60 -8.39 1.75 18.15
N PHE A 61 -9.03 2.63 17.36
CA PHE A 61 -9.16 4.04 17.66
C PHE A 61 -10.61 4.43 17.92
N PRO A 62 -10.86 5.39 18.84
CA PRO A 62 -12.20 5.83 19.22
C PRO A 62 -12.79 6.79 18.18
N LEU A 63 -12.90 6.34 16.94
CA LEU A 63 -13.45 7.06 15.80
C LEU A 63 -14.82 6.47 15.44
N ASP A 64 -15.66 7.26 14.77
CA ASP A 64 -16.88 6.76 14.15
C ASP A 64 -16.53 5.71 13.07
N GLN A 65 -16.88 4.46 13.35
CA GLN A 65 -16.52 3.32 12.51
C GLN A 65 -17.48 3.13 11.33
N GLN A 66 -18.66 3.76 11.35
CA GLN A 66 -19.71 3.49 10.37
C GLN A 66 -19.27 3.79 8.93
N PRO A 67 -18.56 4.90 8.62
CA PRO A 67 -18.11 5.16 7.26
C PRO A 67 -17.13 4.10 6.72
N PHE A 68 -16.30 3.50 7.58
CA PHE A 68 -15.38 2.42 7.18
C PHE A 68 -16.13 1.10 6.94
N ILE A 69 -17.20 0.85 7.71
CA ILE A 69 -18.11 -0.29 7.51
C ILE A 69 -18.88 -0.11 6.20
N ASP A 70 -19.46 1.06 5.95
CA ASP A 70 -20.19 1.38 4.72
C ASP A 70 -19.30 1.23 3.48
N TYR A 71 -18.03 1.59 3.59
CA TYR A 71 -17.02 1.34 2.57
C TYR A 71 -16.81 -0.16 2.34
N ALA A 72 -16.64 -0.96 3.40
CA ALA A 72 -16.40 -2.38 3.27
C ALA A 72 -17.61 -3.16 2.72
N GLU A 73 -18.81 -2.67 3.00
CA GLU A 73 -20.07 -3.26 2.55
C GLU A 73 -20.56 -2.71 1.21
N LEU A 74 -19.85 -1.74 0.62
CA LEU A 74 -20.26 -1.06 -0.62
C LEU A 74 -20.51 -2.07 -1.76
N PRO A 75 -21.76 -2.22 -2.26
CA PRO A 75 -22.09 -3.27 -3.22
C PRO A 75 -21.30 -3.19 -4.52
N ALA A 76 -21.06 -1.97 -5.04
CA ALA A 76 -20.30 -1.76 -6.27
C ALA A 76 -18.83 -2.19 -6.13
N LEU A 77 -18.24 -1.99 -4.95
CA LEU A 77 -16.88 -2.43 -4.66
C LEU A 77 -16.82 -3.96 -4.60
N ASN A 78 -17.71 -4.58 -3.82
CA ASN A 78 -17.72 -6.03 -3.68
C ASN A 78 -18.01 -6.73 -5.02
N ASP A 79 -18.92 -6.21 -5.85
CA ASP A 79 -19.14 -6.71 -7.22
C ASP A 79 -17.86 -6.64 -8.07
N ALA A 80 -17.16 -5.49 -8.05
CA ALA A 80 -15.93 -5.31 -8.82
C ALA A 80 -14.81 -6.28 -8.38
N LEU A 81 -14.64 -6.48 -7.08
CA LEU A 81 -13.64 -7.42 -6.54
C LEU A 81 -13.98 -8.87 -6.92
N HIS A 82 -15.25 -9.28 -6.78
CA HIS A 82 -15.67 -10.63 -7.13
C HIS A 82 -15.49 -10.94 -8.62
N ARG A 83 -15.71 -9.95 -9.49
CA ARG A 83 -15.53 -10.08 -10.94
C ARG A 83 -14.06 -10.13 -11.35
N LEU A 84 -13.19 -9.42 -10.64
CA LEU A 84 -11.76 -9.37 -10.95
C LEU A 84 -10.97 -10.56 -10.39
N LEU A 85 -11.30 -10.97 -9.17
CA LEU A 85 -10.58 -11.99 -8.40
C LEU A 85 -11.42 -13.27 -8.27
N ALA A 86 -12.29 -13.33 -7.26
CA ALA A 86 -13.28 -14.39 -7.05
C ALA A 86 -14.27 -13.99 -5.93
N PRO A 87 -15.42 -14.70 -5.78
CA PRO A 87 -16.46 -14.36 -4.80
C PRO A 87 -16.08 -14.48 -3.32
N ASP A 88 -14.98 -15.15 -2.99
CA ASP A 88 -14.50 -15.32 -1.61
C ASP A 88 -13.61 -14.18 -1.12
N PHE A 89 -13.22 -13.26 -2.01
CA PHE A 89 -12.41 -12.10 -1.66
C PHE A 89 -13.23 -10.99 -1.01
N ARG A 90 -12.65 -10.38 0.01
CA ARG A 90 -13.26 -9.27 0.76
C ARG A 90 -12.21 -8.27 1.17
N VAL A 91 -12.60 -7.00 1.29
CA VAL A 91 -11.73 -6.02 1.95
C VAL A 91 -11.55 -6.37 3.43
N GLY A 92 -10.41 -6.01 4.00
CA GLY A 92 -10.10 -6.29 5.40
C GLY A 92 -10.98 -5.52 6.39
N GLY A 93 -11.44 -4.32 6.03
CA GLY A 93 -12.29 -3.49 6.87
C GLY A 93 -11.56 -2.92 8.08
N PRO A 94 -12.25 -2.35 9.08
CA PRO A 94 -11.63 -1.60 10.18
C PRO A 94 -10.53 -2.35 10.96
N GLN A 95 -10.61 -3.68 11.02
CA GLN A 95 -9.65 -4.52 11.74
C GLN A 95 -8.29 -4.65 11.05
N VAL A 96 -8.23 -4.36 9.75
CA VAL A 96 -7.02 -4.44 8.94
C VAL A 96 -6.66 -3.08 8.37
N MET A 97 -7.65 -2.33 7.89
CA MET A 97 -7.50 -1.05 7.24
C MET A 97 -6.73 -0.04 8.09
N GLY A 98 -5.89 0.73 7.42
CA GLY A 98 -5.34 1.98 7.92
C GLY A 98 -5.72 3.15 7.02
N VAL A 99 -5.40 4.36 7.49
CA VAL A 99 -5.47 5.57 6.68
C VAL A 99 -4.08 6.15 6.56
N LEU A 100 -3.72 6.55 5.35
CA LEU A 100 -2.47 7.24 5.08
C LEU A 100 -2.69 8.75 4.92
N PHE A 101 -1.76 9.54 5.44
CA PHE A 101 -1.81 11.00 5.49
C PHE A 101 -0.56 11.64 4.91
N GLU A 102 -0.65 12.94 4.65
CA GLU A 102 0.51 13.78 4.40
C GLU A 102 1.26 14.10 5.70
N PRO A 103 2.60 14.15 5.67
CA PRO A 103 3.37 14.72 6.78
C PRO A 103 3.04 16.21 6.95
N ALA A 104 3.11 16.76 8.16
CA ALA A 104 2.77 18.17 8.39
C ALA A 104 3.94 19.14 8.11
N GLU A 105 5.19 18.71 8.24
CA GLU A 105 6.35 19.63 8.27
C GLU A 105 7.29 19.46 7.08
N SER A 106 7.65 18.23 6.74
CA SER A 106 8.68 17.96 5.74
C SER A 106 8.29 16.81 4.81
N PRO A 107 8.69 16.87 3.52
CA PRO A 107 8.56 15.76 2.60
C PRO A 107 9.20 14.49 3.15
N TRP A 108 8.63 13.35 2.75
CA TRP A 108 9.08 12.03 3.17
C TRP A 108 8.77 11.00 2.09
N CYS A 109 9.50 9.89 2.06
CA CYS A 109 9.13 8.73 1.29
C CYS A 109 9.42 7.45 2.06
N THR A 110 8.66 6.39 1.78
CA THR A 110 9.00 5.04 2.24
C THR A 110 10.25 4.53 1.51
N HIS A 111 10.74 3.35 1.88
CA HIS A 111 11.66 2.62 1.02
C HIS A 111 10.91 2.11 -0.22
N TRP A 112 11.60 1.91 -1.33
CA TRP A 112 11.11 0.96 -2.34
C TRP A 112 11.00 -0.41 -1.69
N HIS A 113 9.91 -1.12 -1.94
CA HIS A 113 9.70 -2.45 -1.38
C HIS A 113 8.74 -3.25 -2.24
N ARG A 114 8.83 -4.58 -2.07
CA ARG A 114 7.71 -5.50 -2.21
C ARG A 114 7.28 -5.90 -0.82
N ASP A 115 5.99 -5.83 -0.55
CA ASP A 115 5.46 -6.06 0.78
C ASP A 115 5.80 -7.48 1.27
N TRP A 116 5.98 -7.61 2.57
CA TRP A 116 6.54 -8.77 3.26
C TRP A 116 8.02 -8.98 2.93
N ARG A 117 8.37 -9.17 1.65
CA ARG A 117 9.73 -9.48 1.20
C ARG A 117 10.78 -8.51 1.72
N ASP A 118 10.53 -7.21 1.58
CA ASP A 118 11.53 -6.16 1.81
C ASP A 118 11.29 -5.36 3.10
N ASN A 119 10.21 -5.67 3.85
CA ASN A 119 9.84 -4.94 5.07
C ASN A 119 9.48 -5.84 6.28
N MET A 120 9.68 -7.17 6.19
CA MET A 120 9.44 -8.10 7.30
C MET A 120 10.71 -8.87 7.70
N PRO A 121 11.51 -8.37 8.66
CA PRO A 121 12.65 -9.10 9.19
C PRO A 121 12.24 -10.47 9.72
N GLY A 122 13.06 -11.51 9.50
CA GLY A 122 12.75 -12.87 9.92
C GLY A 122 11.82 -13.64 8.97
N LEU A 123 11.29 -13.02 7.91
CA LEU A 123 10.57 -13.75 6.85
C LEU A 123 11.54 -14.68 6.12
N GLU A 124 11.14 -15.93 5.94
CA GLU A 124 11.82 -16.86 5.05
C GLU A 124 11.38 -16.59 3.60
N LEU A 125 12.31 -16.20 2.73
CA LEU A 125 11.98 -15.79 1.37
C LEU A 125 11.37 -16.91 0.55
N ALA A 126 11.80 -18.15 0.76
CA ALA A 126 11.23 -19.31 0.07
C ALA A 126 9.70 -19.43 0.26
N ARG A 127 9.21 -19.10 1.46
CA ARG A 127 7.77 -19.12 1.79
C ARG A 127 7.00 -18.01 1.10
N TRP A 128 7.58 -16.83 1.00
CA TRP A 128 6.97 -15.74 0.22
C TRP A 128 7.01 -16.05 -1.28
N ASP A 129 8.09 -16.64 -1.75
CA ASP A 129 8.31 -17.02 -3.14
C ASP A 129 7.34 -18.09 -3.65
N GLU A 130 6.89 -19.00 -2.79
CA GLU A 130 5.88 -20.03 -3.09
C GLU A 130 4.55 -19.42 -3.56
N HIS A 131 4.15 -18.30 -2.95
CA HIS A 131 2.86 -17.64 -3.24
C HIS A 131 3.00 -16.33 -4.02
N PHE A 132 4.24 -15.90 -4.33
CA PHE A 132 4.52 -14.61 -4.95
C PHE A 132 3.66 -14.30 -6.19
N ALA A 133 3.48 -15.29 -7.07
CA ALA A 133 2.75 -15.13 -8.32
C ALA A 133 1.22 -15.33 -8.17
N ASP A 134 0.78 -15.97 -7.09
CA ASP A 134 -0.60 -16.37 -6.86
C ASP A 134 -1.45 -15.18 -6.39
N ASP A 135 -2.45 -14.80 -7.19
CA ASP A 135 -3.34 -13.66 -6.91
C ASP A 135 -4.37 -13.92 -5.82
N ARG A 136 -4.43 -15.14 -5.26
CA ARG A 136 -5.09 -15.42 -3.98
C ARG A 136 -4.38 -14.77 -2.80
N TYR A 137 -3.12 -14.38 -2.98
CA TYR A 137 -2.27 -13.78 -1.98
C TYR A 137 -1.88 -12.37 -2.39
N PHE A 138 -1.53 -11.56 -1.37
CA PHE A 138 -0.79 -10.31 -1.57
C PHE A 138 -1.55 -9.24 -2.38
N ASN A 139 -2.83 -9.01 -2.04
CA ASN A 139 -3.61 -7.91 -2.59
C ASN A 139 -3.79 -6.78 -1.59
N GLN A 140 -3.65 -5.56 -2.08
CA GLN A 140 -3.70 -4.35 -1.28
C GLN A 140 -4.45 -3.26 -2.01
N VAL A 141 -4.97 -2.33 -1.24
CA VAL A 141 -5.82 -1.25 -1.70
C VAL A 141 -5.18 0.09 -1.37
N ASN A 142 -5.23 1.01 -2.33
CA ASN A 142 -5.20 2.44 -2.06
C ASN A 142 -6.51 3.06 -2.59
N CYS A 143 -7.40 3.48 -1.69
CA CYS A 143 -8.62 4.18 -2.04
C CYS A 143 -8.49 5.66 -1.68
N ALA A 144 -8.42 6.52 -2.69
CA ALA A 144 -8.08 7.93 -2.50
C ALA A 144 -9.32 8.75 -2.13
N LEU A 145 -9.28 9.47 -1.01
CA LEU A 145 -10.36 10.38 -0.62
C LEU A 145 -10.11 11.80 -1.13
N TYR A 146 -8.89 12.13 -1.51
CA TYR A 146 -8.48 13.36 -2.17
C TYR A 146 -7.71 13.00 -3.46
N ALA A 147 -7.33 13.99 -4.28
CA ALA A 147 -6.36 13.71 -5.34
C ALA A 147 -5.06 13.19 -4.69
N ASP A 148 -4.60 12.01 -5.11
CA ASP A 148 -3.43 11.33 -4.55
C ASP A 148 -2.46 10.97 -5.68
N SER A 149 -1.24 11.49 -5.58
CA SER A 149 -0.11 11.18 -6.46
C SER A 149 1.08 10.60 -5.69
N CYS A 150 0.87 10.04 -4.51
CA CYS A 150 1.95 9.65 -3.62
C CYS A 150 2.56 8.30 -3.98
N THR A 151 1.78 7.39 -4.56
CA THR A 151 2.24 6.03 -4.86
C THR A 151 3.01 5.98 -6.17
N TRP A 152 4.17 5.34 -6.15
CA TRP A 152 4.88 4.93 -7.35
C TRP A 152 4.98 3.41 -7.40
N VAL A 153 4.98 2.88 -8.61
CA VAL A 153 5.02 1.44 -8.88
C VAL A 153 5.99 1.13 -10.01
N VAL A 154 6.44 -0.13 -10.11
CA VAL A 154 7.05 -0.67 -11.34
C VAL A 154 6.04 -1.65 -11.95
N PRO A 155 5.30 -1.26 -13.00
CA PRO A 155 4.28 -2.11 -13.57
C PRO A 155 4.84 -3.44 -14.10
N GLY A 156 4.10 -4.52 -13.91
CA GLY A 156 4.48 -5.87 -14.33
C GLY A 156 5.56 -6.53 -13.45
N SER A 157 6.10 -5.84 -12.45
CA SER A 157 7.11 -6.42 -11.56
C SER A 157 6.57 -7.58 -10.71
N HIS A 158 5.26 -7.66 -10.42
CA HIS A 158 4.63 -8.80 -9.74
C HIS A 158 4.71 -10.13 -10.52
N LEU A 159 5.06 -10.10 -11.81
CA LEU A 159 5.19 -11.30 -12.65
C LEU A 159 6.61 -11.87 -12.68
N ARG A 160 7.57 -11.19 -12.05
CA ARG A 160 8.99 -11.55 -12.18
C ARG A 160 9.80 -11.23 -10.92
N ARG A 161 10.92 -11.93 -10.80
CA ARG A 161 12.00 -11.55 -9.87
C ARG A 161 12.63 -10.22 -10.30
N ASP A 162 13.48 -9.70 -9.42
CA ASP A 162 14.16 -8.42 -9.64
C ASP A 162 15.06 -8.52 -10.87
N LEU A 163 15.02 -7.51 -11.74
CA LEU A 163 15.91 -7.43 -12.89
C LEU A 163 17.32 -7.04 -12.43
N PRO A 164 18.38 -7.36 -13.20
CA PRO A 164 19.74 -6.98 -12.85
C PRO A 164 19.93 -5.48 -12.55
N CYS A 165 19.21 -4.60 -13.25
CA CYS A 165 19.26 -3.15 -13.00
C CYS A 165 18.56 -2.74 -11.70
N GLU A 166 17.48 -3.42 -11.31
CA GLU A 166 16.77 -3.18 -10.04
C GLU A 166 17.63 -3.69 -8.86
N ALA A 167 18.21 -4.88 -9.00
CA ALA A 167 19.15 -5.45 -8.04
C ALA A 167 20.41 -4.58 -7.89
N ALA A 168 20.97 -4.08 -8.98
CA ALA A 168 22.12 -3.16 -8.94
C ALA A 168 21.78 -1.83 -8.25
N ARG A 169 20.54 -1.35 -8.39
CA ARG A 169 20.07 -0.13 -7.72
C ARG A 169 19.87 -0.34 -6.22
N PHE A 170 19.39 -1.52 -5.81
CA PHE A 170 19.12 -1.89 -4.42
C PHE A 170 19.73 -3.25 -4.09
N PRO A 171 21.07 -3.34 -3.98
CA PRO A 171 21.77 -4.61 -3.82
C PRO A 171 21.51 -5.24 -2.45
N ASP A 172 21.38 -4.41 -1.41
CA ASP A 172 21.33 -4.86 -0.03
C ASP A 172 19.91 -4.91 0.55
N ARG A 173 19.78 -5.62 1.67
CA ARG A 173 18.61 -5.59 2.56
C ARG A 173 19.05 -5.26 4.00
N PRO A 174 18.31 -4.43 4.75
CA PRO A 174 17.14 -3.64 4.32
C PRO A 174 17.51 -2.58 3.28
N ILE A 175 16.54 -2.20 2.45
CA ILE A 175 16.76 -1.19 1.41
C ILE A 175 17.03 0.17 2.06
N ALA A 176 18.10 0.84 1.63
CA ALA A 176 18.46 2.14 2.18
C ALA A 176 17.44 3.22 1.79
N LYS A 177 17.11 4.10 2.74
CA LYS A 177 16.36 5.34 2.52
C LYS A 177 17.28 6.44 1.98
N PRO A 178 16.72 7.51 1.38
CA PRO A 178 17.47 8.74 1.17
C PRO A 178 18.02 9.27 2.49
N ASP A 179 19.22 9.82 2.43
CA ASP A 179 19.74 10.63 3.51
C ASP A 179 19.07 12.01 3.49
N PHE A 180 18.55 12.44 4.64
CA PHE A 180 17.84 13.70 4.82
C PHE A 180 18.55 14.62 5.83
N GLU A 181 19.72 14.22 6.33
CA GLU A 181 20.48 15.01 7.30
C GLU A 181 20.91 16.34 6.67
N GLY A 182 20.71 17.44 7.41
CA GLY A 182 21.05 18.80 6.96
C GLY A 182 20.18 19.37 5.84
N GLN A 183 19.30 18.58 5.19
CA GLN A 183 18.47 19.05 4.09
C GLN A 183 17.30 19.92 4.57
N SER A 184 17.06 21.03 3.87
CA SER A 184 15.83 21.82 3.92
C SER A 184 14.63 21.04 3.37
N ALA A 185 13.41 21.54 3.60
CA ALA A 185 12.19 20.90 3.08
C ALA A 185 12.20 20.76 1.54
N THR A 186 12.67 21.78 0.81
CA THR A 186 12.75 21.76 -0.65
C THR A 186 13.79 20.75 -1.16
N GLU A 187 14.94 20.65 -0.49
CA GLU A 187 15.96 19.65 -0.83
C GLU A 187 15.44 18.23 -0.58
N ARG A 188 14.73 18.02 0.54
CA ARG A 188 14.08 16.72 0.83
C ARG A 188 13.05 16.34 -0.20
N GLU A 189 12.28 17.29 -0.71
CA GLU A 189 11.33 17.05 -1.80
C GLU A 189 12.05 16.52 -3.04
N SER A 190 13.15 17.17 -3.46
CA SER A 190 13.95 16.72 -4.60
C SER A 190 14.54 15.33 -4.35
N SER A 191 15.13 15.11 -3.16
CA SER A 191 15.70 13.81 -2.77
C SER A 191 14.67 12.68 -2.81
N CYS A 192 13.46 12.91 -2.30
CA CYS A 192 12.37 11.92 -2.34
C CYS A 192 11.97 11.60 -3.78
N ARG A 193 11.82 12.64 -4.63
CA ARG A 193 11.46 12.49 -6.04
C ARG A 193 12.54 11.75 -6.82
N GLU A 194 13.80 12.13 -6.65
CA GLU A 194 14.94 11.47 -7.29
C GLU A 194 15.05 10.01 -6.84
N TYR A 195 14.84 9.72 -5.56
CA TYR A 195 14.82 8.36 -5.05
C TYR A 195 13.69 7.51 -5.66
N ALA A 196 12.47 8.04 -5.75
CA ALA A 196 11.37 7.38 -6.43
C ALA A 196 11.71 7.13 -7.91
N GLN A 197 12.17 8.15 -8.63
CA GLN A 197 12.53 8.07 -10.06
C GLN A 197 13.74 7.16 -10.34
N SER A 198 14.57 6.88 -9.33
CA SER A 198 15.79 6.08 -9.50
C SER A 198 15.55 4.58 -9.71
N MET A 199 14.33 4.08 -9.45
CA MET A 199 13.98 2.69 -9.74
C MET A 199 13.70 2.54 -11.25
N PRO A 200 14.39 1.62 -11.96
CA PRO A 200 14.13 1.39 -13.39
C PRO A 200 12.66 1.04 -13.65
N GLY A 201 12.02 1.77 -14.57
CA GLY A 201 10.62 1.56 -14.93
C GLY A 201 9.61 2.09 -13.91
N ALA A 202 10.04 2.88 -12.93
CA ALA A 202 9.13 3.53 -11.99
C ALA A 202 8.12 4.44 -12.69
N GLN A 203 6.86 4.32 -12.29
CA GLN A 203 5.75 5.13 -12.75
C GLN A 203 4.97 5.64 -11.54
N GLN A 204 4.59 6.92 -11.57
CA GLN A 204 3.74 7.52 -10.56
C GLN A 204 2.28 7.18 -10.86
N LEU A 205 1.55 6.76 -9.83
CA LEU A 205 0.10 6.56 -9.91
C LEU A 205 -0.61 7.87 -9.56
N PHE A 206 -1.69 8.15 -10.31
CA PHE A 206 -2.55 9.29 -10.08
C PHE A 206 -3.98 8.81 -9.84
N LEU A 207 -4.50 9.12 -8.66
CA LEU A 207 -5.84 8.79 -8.21
C LEU A 207 -6.61 10.08 -7.94
N ASP A 208 -7.86 10.12 -8.38
CA ASP A 208 -8.80 11.16 -8.00
C ASP A 208 -9.61 10.74 -6.77
N SER A 209 -10.31 11.71 -6.19
CA SER A 209 -11.21 11.45 -5.07
C SER A 209 -12.29 10.43 -5.45
N GLY A 210 -12.38 9.35 -4.68
CA GLY A 210 -13.31 8.24 -4.88
C GLY A 210 -12.78 7.12 -5.78
N ASP A 211 -11.55 7.24 -6.29
CA ASP A 211 -10.89 6.16 -7.01
C ASP A 211 -10.40 5.07 -6.05
N PHE A 212 -10.52 3.82 -6.49
CA PHE A 212 -10.04 2.64 -5.78
C PHE A 212 -8.98 1.94 -6.63
N CYS A 213 -7.73 1.94 -6.15
CA CYS A 213 -6.64 1.20 -6.77
C CYS A 213 -6.48 -0.15 -6.06
N LEU A 214 -6.72 -1.24 -6.78
CA LEU A 214 -6.34 -2.57 -6.35
C LEU A 214 -4.97 -2.91 -6.93
N TYR A 215 -4.06 -3.44 -6.12
CA TYR A 215 -2.76 -3.88 -6.62
C TYR A 215 -2.23 -5.11 -5.90
N ARG A 216 -1.40 -5.88 -6.61
CA ARG A 216 -0.55 -6.93 -6.05
C ARG A 216 0.54 -6.26 -5.23
N ASN A 217 0.53 -6.32 -3.91
CA ASN A 217 1.59 -5.68 -3.12
C ASN A 217 2.95 -6.41 -3.23
N THR A 218 3.01 -7.52 -3.97
CA THR A 218 4.26 -8.09 -4.46
C THR A 218 4.89 -7.29 -5.60
N LEU A 219 4.21 -6.33 -6.23
CA LEU A 219 4.87 -5.42 -7.17
C LEU A 219 5.79 -4.45 -6.41
N TRP A 220 6.85 -3.97 -7.07
CA TRP A 220 7.68 -2.90 -6.52
C TRP A 220 6.89 -1.62 -6.37
N HIS A 221 6.80 -1.10 -5.16
CA HIS A 221 6.13 0.16 -4.88
C HIS A 221 6.80 0.97 -3.77
N ILE A 222 6.40 2.23 -3.68
CA ILE A 222 6.84 3.22 -2.70
C ILE A 222 5.74 4.28 -2.54
N GLY A 223 5.68 4.93 -1.38
CA GLY A 223 4.96 6.18 -1.21
C GLY A 223 5.91 7.37 -1.03
N SER A 224 5.64 8.47 -1.71
CA SER A 224 6.36 9.75 -1.61
C SER A 224 5.36 10.88 -1.34
N TYR A 225 5.62 11.68 -0.31
CA TYR A 225 4.64 12.58 0.29
C TYR A 225 5.22 13.98 0.43
N VAL A 226 4.38 14.99 0.21
CA VAL A 226 4.68 16.40 0.40
C VAL A 226 3.68 17.01 1.37
N PRO A 227 4.09 17.96 2.22
CA PRO A 227 3.23 18.46 3.31
C PRO A 227 2.08 19.35 2.83
N TYR A 228 2.19 19.92 1.64
CA TYR A 228 1.19 20.85 1.10
C TYR A 228 0.10 20.17 0.25
N ALA A 229 0.22 18.87 -0.03
CA ALA A 229 -0.81 18.10 -0.72
C ALA A 229 -1.60 17.27 0.30
N LYS A 230 -2.81 17.72 0.64
CA LYS A 230 -3.67 17.01 1.60
C LYS A 230 -3.93 15.59 1.10
N ARG A 231 -3.73 14.61 1.98
CA ARG A 231 -3.91 13.19 1.69
C ARG A 231 -4.79 12.54 2.75
N GLY A 232 -5.68 11.70 2.26
CA GLY A 232 -6.45 10.75 3.04
C GLY A 232 -6.71 9.59 2.11
N THR A 233 -5.99 8.49 2.31
CA THR A 233 -6.08 7.32 1.44
C THR A 233 -6.30 6.11 2.32
N LEU A 234 -7.44 5.43 2.13
CA LEU A 234 -7.69 4.18 2.82
C LEU A 234 -6.72 3.16 2.25
N HIS A 235 -5.92 2.58 3.14
CA HIS A 235 -4.99 1.53 2.82
C HIS A 235 -5.46 0.26 3.51
N ASP A 236 -5.91 -0.71 2.73
CA ASP A 236 -6.50 -1.95 3.21
C ASP A 236 -5.91 -3.17 2.47
N ALA A 237 -6.28 -4.38 2.89
CA ALA A 237 -6.04 -5.61 2.14
C ALA A 237 -7.32 -6.03 1.42
N VAL A 238 -7.17 -6.78 0.32
CA VAL A 238 -8.24 -7.63 -0.23
C VAL A 238 -7.82 -9.07 -0.06
N ASP A 239 -8.66 -9.88 0.55
CA ASP A 239 -8.20 -11.09 1.19
C ASP A 239 -9.21 -12.22 1.14
N THR A 240 -8.70 -13.44 1.38
CA THR A 240 -9.48 -14.67 1.53
C THR A 240 -9.20 -15.28 2.91
N ASP A 241 -10.02 -16.21 3.37
CA ASP A 241 -9.74 -16.97 4.60
C ASP A 241 -8.43 -17.75 4.52
N GLU A 242 -8.08 -18.21 3.32
CA GLU A 242 -6.84 -18.92 3.04
C GLU A 242 -5.61 -18.03 3.23
N PHE A 243 -5.59 -16.83 2.64
CA PHE A 243 -4.47 -15.92 2.82
C PHE A 243 -4.42 -15.35 4.25
N ALA A 244 -5.55 -15.13 4.91
CA ALA A 244 -5.60 -14.81 6.34
C ALA A 244 -4.92 -15.89 7.21
N ALA A 245 -5.22 -17.17 6.97
CA ALA A 245 -4.57 -18.28 7.67
C ALA A 245 -3.06 -18.35 7.38
N TRP A 246 -2.66 -18.17 6.12
CA TRP A 246 -1.25 -18.11 5.74
C TRP A 246 -0.52 -16.97 6.46
N ARG A 247 -1.12 -15.78 6.56
CA ARG A 247 -0.51 -14.64 7.26
C ARG A 247 -0.33 -14.92 8.74
N GLY A 248 -1.35 -15.48 9.41
CA GLY A 248 -1.28 -15.82 10.83
C GLY A 248 -0.13 -16.78 11.13
N GLU A 249 0.00 -17.84 10.34
CA GLU A 249 1.10 -18.80 10.48
C GLU A 249 2.45 -18.18 10.15
N THR A 250 2.54 -17.38 9.08
CA THR A 250 3.79 -16.72 8.67
C THR A 250 4.26 -15.74 9.74
N LEU A 251 3.36 -14.96 10.36
CA LEU A 251 3.71 -14.04 11.43
C LEU A 251 4.24 -14.77 12.68
N ARG A 252 3.67 -15.93 13.02
CA ARG A 252 4.18 -16.78 14.11
C ARG A 252 5.61 -17.25 13.82
N LEU A 253 5.86 -17.76 12.60
CA LEU A 253 7.19 -18.21 12.17
C LEU A 253 8.21 -17.06 12.13
N VAL A 254 7.78 -15.89 11.65
CA VAL A 254 8.61 -14.66 11.65
C VAL A 254 9.06 -14.32 13.06
N GLN A 255 8.15 -14.35 14.04
CA GLN A 255 8.48 -14.06 15.44
C GLN A 255 9.49 -15.06 16.01
N GLU A 256 9.33 -16.35 15.70
CA GLU A 256 10.27 -17.41 16.12
C GLU A 256 11.66 -17.20 15.51
N ARG A 257 11.73 -16.87 14.22
CA ARG A 257 12.98 -16.58 13.51
C ARG A 257 13.65 -15.31 14.04
N GLN A 258 12.89 -14.26 14.31
CA GLN A 258 13.41 -13.04 14.93
C GLN A 258 13.96 -13.33 16.34
N ALA A 259 13.28 -14.13 17.15
CA ALA A 259 13.75 -14.54 18.47
C ALA A 259 15.05 -15.37 18.40
N ALA A 260 15.24 -16.11 17.31
CA ALA A 260 16.49 -16.83 17.00
C ALA A 260 17.58 -15.94 16.36
N GLY A 261 17.33 -14.63 16.18
CA GLY A 261 18.31 -13.67 15.67
C GLY A 261 18.39 -13.55 14.15
N HIS A 262 17.44 -14.12 13.41
CA HIS A 262 17.37 -13.96 11.96
C HIS A 262 16.89 -12.55 11.57
N GLY A 263 17.61 -11.92 10.64
CA GLY A 263 17.30 -10.60 10.09
C GLY A 263 16.53 -10.65 8.77
N MET A 264 16.76 -9.65 7.92
CA MET A 264 16.25 -9.65 6.53
C MET A 264 17.10 -10.58 5.66
N GLU A 265 16.47 -11.51 4.96
CA GLU A 265 17.10 -12.24 3.87
C GLU A 265 17.23 -11.34 2.62
N ASN A 266 18.26 -11.58 1.79
CA ASN A 266 18.50 -10.80 0.59
C ASN A 266 18.19 -11.61 -0.68
N PRO A 267 17.14 -11.26 -1.46
CA PRO A 267 16.78 -12.01 -2.67
C PRO A 267 17.80 -11.87 -3.80
N ASN A 268 18.75 -10.93 -3.70
CA ASN A 268 19.80 -10.72 -4.70
C ASN A 268 21.08 -11.51 -4.41
N HIS A 269 21.21 -12.10 -3.21
CA HIS A 269 22.37 -12.88 -2.80
C HIS A 269 21.96 -14.36 -2.74
N GLY A 270 22.01 -15.03 -3.90
CA GLY A 270 21.71 -16.45 -4.06
C GLY A 270 22.68 -17.11 -5.02
#